data_AF-A0A8K0SV01-F1
#
_entry.id   AF-A0A8K0SV01-F1
#
_cell.length_a   1.000
_cell.length_b   1.000
_cell.length_c   1.000
_cell.angle_alpha   90.00
_cell.angle_beta   90.00
_cell.angle_gamma   90.00
#
_symmetry.space_group_name_H-M   'P 1'
#
loop_
_entity.id
_entity.type
_entity.pdbx_description
1 polymer ?
#
loop_
_entity_poly.entity_id
_entity_poly.type
_entity_poly.pdbx_seq_one_letter_code
_entity_poly.pdbx_strand_id
1 'polypeptide(L)'
;MLFDDEPARKGSSWSHLEGLHPHSSVSERLDAIAFTVFRAYHCTDMSRHQQRLYSSGPRVTELIHIQSPVLRSALQAVATYIPGDDFSQTWNLTTPHVFISHHRDALLNRARQEGESCMEDLKHLFEYVYTKWADPILTLERLTKAGNIDAKRLPWLYKPNEMIISIVKGVPTAYVLKSDPSWNEELTGITLECWAWDYNGFLLQRKGHELFVATPSNSDPTPIRNLSAYPLRFATKEVKDSVLARGRKYWGLRYQHHVSYLGWDAKGDRNQMHARLSNLQKIPPKF
;
A
#
# COMPACT_ATOMS: atom_id res chain seq x y z
N MET A 1 -9.46 -23.09 10.41
CA MET A 1 -10.15 -23.50 11.65
C MET A 1 -9.56 -22.68 12.77
N LEU A 2 -10.40 -21.97 13.52
CA LEU A 2 -10.02 -21.12 14.65
C LEU A 2 -10.11 -21.94 15.93
N PHE A 3 -9.06 -21.90 16.74
CA PHE A 3 -9.00 -22.49 18.08
C PHE A 3 -8.65 -21.36 19.04
N ASP A 4 -9.52 -21.07 20.01
CA ASP A 4 -9.20 -20.23 21.17
C ASP A 4 -8.96 -21.15 22.36
N ASP A 5 -7.85 -20.94 23.09
CA ASP A 5 -7.60 -21.59 24.38
C ASP A 5 -7.22 -20.53 25.43
N GLU A 6 -7.91 -20.54 26.57
CA GLU A 6 -7.45 -19.86 27.79
C GLU A 6 -6.20 -20.57 28.34
N PRO A 7 -5.20 -19.85 28.90
CA PRO A 7 -4.01 -20.49 29.45
C PRO A 7 -4.33 -21.22 30.76
N ALA A 8 -4.56 -22.53 30.70
CA ALA A 8 -4.64 -23.38 31.88
C ALA A 8 -3.25 -23.55 32.52
N ARG A 9 -3.11 -23.15 33.79
CA ARG A 9 -1.90 -23.38 34.60
C ARG A 9 -1.95 -24.75 35.29
N LYS A 10 -0.93 -25.56 34.98
CA LYS A 10 -0.24 -26.61 35.76
C LYS A 10 -0.42 -28.04 35.23
N GLY A 11 0.74 -28.68 35.05
CA GLY A 11 0.88 -30.13 34.95
C GLY A 11 1.92 -30.49 33.90
N SER A 12 3.09 -30.94 34.35
CA SER A 12 4.21 -31.39 33.52
C SER A 12 3.80 -32.54 32.58
N SER A 13 3.50 -32.22 31.34
CA SER A 13 3.59 -33.09 30.17
C SER A 13 3.35 -32.20 28.95
N TRP A 14 3.97 -32.53 27.82
CA TRP A 14 3.88 -31.76 26.59
C TRP A 14 2.43 -31.68 26.11
N SER A 15 1.75 -30.56 26.39
CA SER A 15 0.43 -30.27 25.87
C SER A 15 0.57 -29.81 24.41
N HIS A 16 0.46 -30.74 23.48
CA HIS A 16 0.03 -30.38 22.13
C HIS A 16 -1.40 -29.84 22.22
N LEU A 17 -1.69 -28.76 21.49
CA LEU A 17 -3.00 -28.11 21.47
C LEU A 17 -4.04 -29.08 20.88
N GLU A 18 -4.76 -29.80 21.73
CA GLU A 18 -5.86 -30.68 21.33
C GLU A 18 -7.19 -29.94 21.47
N GLY A 19 -7.49 -29.06 20.50
CA GLY A 19 -8.82 -28.48 20.36
C GLY A 19 -9.81 -29.54 19.85
N LEU A 20 -10.66 -30.08 20.72
CA LEU A 20 -11.58 -31.17 20.40
C LEU A 20 -12.80 -30.79 19.55
N HIS A 21 -13.05 -29.50 19.31
CA HIS A 21 -14.22 -29.06 18.54
C HIS A 21 -13.92 -27.85 17.64
N PRO A 22 -14.15 -27.95 16.31
CA PRO A 22 -14.19 -26.76 15.46
C PRO A 22 -15.45 -25.96 15.78
N HIS A 23 -15.29 -24.78 16.38
CA HIS A 23 -16.41 -23.85 16.54
C HIS A 23 -16.68 -23.14 15.21
N SER A 24 -17.80 -23.48 14.58
CA SER A 24 -18.39 -22.65 13.53
C SER A 24 -18.99 -21.40 14.17
N SER A 25 -18.36 -20.26 13.87
CA SER A 25 -18.87 -18.89 14.07
C SER A 25 -19.03 -18.38 15.51
N VAL A 26 -17.93 -17.83 16.06
CA VAL A 26 -18.01 -16.85 17.16
C VAL A 26 -18.82 -15.60 16.74
N SER A 27 -18.93 -15.35 15.43
CA SER A 27 -19.68 -14.23 14.86
C SER A 27 -21.20 -14.33 14.98
N GLU A 28 -21.78 -15.51 15.25
CA GLU A 28 -23.25 -15.68 15.33
C GLU A 28 -23.84 -15.37 16.72
N ARG A 29 -23.01 -15.03 17.72
CA ARG A 29 -23.43 -15.00 19.13
C ARG A 29 -23.33 -13.65 19.84
N LEU A 30 -22.95 -12.58 19.14
CA LEU A 30 -22.70 -11.28 19.75
C LEU A 30 -23.27 -10.18 18.83
N ASP A 31 -24.50 -9.77 19.11
CA ASP A 31 -25.28 -8.81 18.30
C ASP A 31 -24.75 -7.35 18.30
N ALA A 32 -23.51 -7.12 18.73
CA ALA A 32 -22.92 -5.78 18.79
C ALA A 32 -21.38 -5.76 18.69
N ILE A 33 -20.75 -6.67 17.92
CA ILE A 33 -19.29 -6.57 17.69
C ILE A 33 -18.99 -5.64 16.51
N ALA A 34 -18.23 -4.57 16.75
CA ALA A 34 -17.74 -3.69 15.70
C ALA A 34 -16.65 -4.34 14.83
N PHE A 35 -15.71 -5.06 15.44
CA PHE A 35 -14.64 -5.79 14.77
C PHE A 35 -14.11 -6.95 15.63
N THR A 36 -13.55 -7.96 14.98
CA THR A 36 -12.85 -9.08 15.61
C THR A 36 -11.36 -9.01 15.27
N VAL A 37 -10.49 -9.39 16.21
CA VAL A 37 -9.04 -9.45 15.99
C VAL A 37 -8.57 -10.90 16.03
N PHE A 38 -8.01 -11.38 14.93
CA PHE A 38 -7.35 -12.66 14.86
C PHE A 38 -5.84 -12.49 15.05
N ARG A 39 -5.23 -13.32 15.89
CA ARG A 39 -3.78 -13.33 16.12
C ARG A 39 -3.22 -14.69 15.71
N ALA A 40 -2.24 -14.69 14.82
CA ALA A 40 -1.48 -15.88 14.47
C ALA A 40 -0.08 -15.79 15.08
N TYR A 41 0.28 -16.82 15.85
CA TYR A 41 1.58 -16.95 16.50
C TYR A 41 2.45 -17.87 15.67
N HIS A 42 3.53 -17.33 15.10
CA HIS A 42 4.50 -18.13 14.37
C HIS A 42 5.54 -18.67 15.36
N CYS A 43 5.44 -19.95 15.68
CA CYS A 43 6.46 -20.66 16.44
C CYS A 43 7.62 -21.00 15.50
N THR A 44 8.77 -20.34 15.66
CA THR A 44 10.01 -20.83 15.07
C THR A 44 10.47 -22.04 15.87
N ASP A 45 10.68 -23.17 15.21
CA ASP A 45 11.16 -24.43 15.79
C ASP A 45 12.65 -24.33 16.15
N MET A 46 12.97 -23.39 17.05
CA MET A 46 14.31 -23.16 17.57
C MET A 46 14.41 -23.89 18.89
N SER A 47 15.45 -24.71 19.04
CA SER A 47 15.73 -25.41 20.29
C SER A 47 15.70 -24.46 21.50
N ARG A 48 15.18 -24.91 22.65
CA ARG A 48 15.07 -24.10 23.89
C ARG A 48 16.39 -23.45 24.32
N HIS A 49 17.52 -23.95 23.84
CA HIS A 49 18.84 -23.39 24.10
C HIS A 49 19.16 -22.14 23.26
N GLN A 50 18.66 -22.05 22.02
CA GLN A 50 18.86 -20.90 21.12
C GLN A 50 17.87 -19.76 21.37
N GLN A 51 16.66 -20.07 21.88
CA GLN A 51 15.67 -19.05 22.29
C GLN A 51 16.17 -18.12 23.41
N ARG A 52 17.11 -18.59 24.26
CA ARG A 52 17.69 -17.74 25.33
C ARG A 52 18.71 -16.72 24.81
N LEU A 53 19.28 -16.95 23.63
CA LEU A 53 20.33 -16.09 23.05
C LEU A 53 19.77 -15.04 22.09
N TYR A 54 18.59 -15.29 21.51
CA TYR A 54 17.89 -14.35 20.62
C TYR A 54 16.56 -13.93 21.24
N SER A 55 16.51 -12.75 21.86
CA SER A 55 15.34 -12.17 22.53
C SER A 55 14.20 -11.74 21.59
N SER A 56 14.11 -12.30 20.39
CA SER A 56 12.98 -12.05 19.50
C SER A 56 11.89 -13.06 19.86
N GLY A 57 10.91 -12.64 20.66
CA GLY A 57 9.72 -13.44 20.96
C GLY A 57 8.99 -13.92 19.68
N PRO A 58 7.94 -14.74 19.82
CA PRO A 58 7.20 -15.26 18.67
C PRO A 58 6.75 -14.12 17.74
N ARG A 59 6.94 -14.28 16.43
CA ARG A 59 6.42 -13.32 15.45
C ARG A 59 4.89 -13.45 15.47
N VAL A 60 4.19 -12.40 15.87
CA VAL A 60 2.73 -12.36 15.90
C VAL A 60 2.23 -11.53 14.73
N THR A 61 1.41 -12.13 13.88
CA THR A 61 0.67 -11.41 12.84
C THR A 61 -0.77 -11.23 13.29
N GLU A 62 -1.31 -10.02 13.19
CA GLU A 62 -2.69 -9.71 13.57
C GLU A 62 -3.50 -9.30 12.35
N LEU A 63 -4.76 -9.73 12.34
CA LEU A 63 -5.75 -9.43 11.31
C LEU A 63 -6.99 -8.87 12.00
N ILE A 64 -7.39 -7.64 11.69
CA ILE A 64 -8.63 -7.06 12.19
C ILE A 64 -9.70 -7.23 11.12
N HIS A 65 -10.77 -7.94 11.46
CA HIS A 65 -11.93 -8.15 10.60
C HIS A 65 -13.09 -7.24 11.02
N ILE A 66 -13.50 -6.34 10.12
CA ILE A 66 -14.56 -5.36 10.41
C ILE A 66 -15.94 -5.99 10.23
N GLN A 67 -16.75 -5.99 11.28
CA GLN A 67 -18.09 -6.59 11.31
C GLN A 67 -19.21 -5.53 11.25
N SER A 68 -19.01 -4.37 11.88
CA SER A 68 -19.97 -3.26 11.86
C SER A 68 -20.21 -2.78 10.41
N PRO A 69 -21.45 -2.82 9.90
CA PRO A 69 -21.77 -2.33 8.56
C PRO A 69 -21.51 -0.83 8.41
N VAL A 70 -21.75 -0.05 9.47
CA VAL A 70 -21.58 1.40 9.47
C VAL A 70 -20.09 1.75 9.41
N LEU A 71 -19.28 1.13 10.26
CA LEU A 71 -17.82 1.30 10.24
C LEU A 71 -17.23 0.83 8.91
N ARG A 72 -17.69 -0.32 8.40
CA ARG A 72 -17.26 -0.83 7.09
C ARG A 72 -17.54 0.20 6.00
N SER A 73 -18.78 0.71 5.91
CA SER A 73 -19.17 1.72 4.92
C SER A 73 -18.30 2.98 5.02
N ALA A 74 -18.03 3.45 6.23
CA ALA A 74 -17.13 4.58 6.45
C ALA A 74 -15.68 4.31 5.97
N LEU A 75 -15.15 3.10 6.20
CA LEU A 75 -13.85 2.69 5.68
C LEU A 75 -13.84 2.64 4.15
N GLN A 76 -14.88 2.10 3.50
CA GLN A 76 -14.95 2.05 2.03
C GLN A 76 -15.06 3.44 1.41
N ALA A 77 -15.80 4.34 2.05
CA ALA A 77 -16.02 5.69 1.55
C ALA A 77 -14.74 6.53 1.49
N VAL A 78 -13.76 6.27 2.37
CA VAL A 78 -12.51 7.05 2.44
C VAL A 78 -11.31 6.34 1.82
N ALA A 79 -11.42 5.05 1.56
CA ALA A 79 -10.31 4.23 1.09
C ALA A 79 -9.83 4.69 -0.29
N THR A 80 -8.54 5.05 -0.38
CA THR A 80 -7.87 5.25 -1.67
C THR A 80 -7.31 3.95 -2.23
N TYR A 81 -7.31 2.88 -1.42
CA TYR A 81 -6.92 1.52 -1.78
C TYR A 81 -7.58 0.51 -0.83
N ILE A 82 -7.69 -0.75 -1.25
CA ILE A 82 -8.24 -1.81 -0.40
C ILE A 82 -7.08 -2.41 0.41
N PRO A 83 -7.21 -2.52 1.75
CA PRO A 83 -6.20 -3.18 2.57
C PRO A 83 -6.27 -4.71 2.40
N GLY A 84 -5.12 -5.36 2.27
CA GLY A 84 -5.02 -6.82 2.11
C GLY A 84 -4.94 -7.29 0.65
N ASP A 85 -4.99 -8.61 0.46
CA ASP A 85 -4.92 -9.22 -0.87
C ASP A 85 -6.22 -9.01 -1.67
N ASP A 86 -6.07 -8.67 -2.96
CA ASP A 86 -7.13 -8.31 -3.93
C ASP A 86 -8.28 -9.35 -4.05
N PHE A 87 -8.12 -10.55 -3.49
CA PHE A 87 -9.04 -11.68 -3.66
C PHE A 87 -10.09 -11.85 -2.57
N SER A 88 -9.99 -11.14 -1.44
CA SER A 88 -10.98 -11.27 -0.37
C SER A 88 -11.97 -10.11 -0.39
N GLN A 89 -13.26 -10.39 -0.55
CA GLN A 89 -14.34 -9.40 -0.36
C GLN A 89 -14.49 -8.93 1.11
N THR A 90 -13.48 -9.19 1.94
CA THR A 90 -13.50 -8.99 3.38
C THR A 90 -12.56 -7.85 3.75
N TRP A 91 -13.09 -6.87 4.48
CA TRP A 91 -12.33 -5.73 4.99
C TRP A 91 -11.45 -6.17 6.13
N ASN A 92 -10.23 -6.59 5.80
CA ASN A 92 -9.24 -7.06 6.75
C ASN A 92 -8.07 -6.08 6.83
N LEU A 93 -7.76 -5.64 8.05
CA LEU A 93 -6.60 -4.80 8.29
C LEU A 93 -5.46 -5.68 8.81
N THR A 94 -4.41 -5.82 8.02
CA THR A 94 -3.20 -6.56 8.40
C THR A 94 -2.27 -5.68 9.21
N THR A 95 -1.55 -6.27 10.17
CA THR A 95 -0.45 -5.60 10.88
C THR A 95 0.59 -5.08 9.88
N PRO A 96 1.10 -3.83 10.01
CA PRO A 96 0.98 -2.90 11.15
C PRO A 96 -0.18 -1.90 11.05
N HIS A 97 -1.27 -2.28 10.37
CA HIS A 97 -2.51 -1.49 10.22
C HIS A 97 -2.26 -0.11 9.61
N VAL A 98 -1.28 -0.01 8.70
CA VAL A 98 -0.85 1.26 8.07
C VAL A 98 -2.02 1.95 7.34
N PHE A 99 -3.00 1.17 6.85
CA PHE A 99 -4.24 1.69 6.30
C PHE A 99 -4.93 2.71 7.22
N ILE A 100 -4.98 2.44 8.53
CA ILE A 100 -5.59 3.33 9.51
C ILE A 100 -4.81 4.64 9.62
N SER A 101 -3.48 4.57 9.62
CA SER A 101 -2.63 5.77 9.63
C SER A 101 -2.82 6.59 8.34
N HIS A 102 -2.83 5.95 7.18
CA HIS A 102 -2.98 6.62 5.88
C HIS A 102 -4.31 7.36 5.72
N HIS A 103 -5.38 6.88 6.35
CA HIS A 103 -6.72 7.43 6.21
C HIS A 103 -7.26 8.07 7.49
N ARG A 104 -6.44 8.24 8.52
CA ARG A 104 -6.87 8.65 9.87
C ARG A 104 -7.80 9.87 9.87
N ASP A 105 -7.38 10.96 9.26
CA ASP A 105 -8.14 12.21 9.27
C ASP A 105 -9.40 12.11 8.41
N ALA A 106 -9.33 11.38 7.29
CA ALA A 106 -10.49 11.13 6.44
C ALA A 106 -11.54 10.27 7.17
N LEU A 107 -11.11 9.24 7.90
CA LEU A 107 -11.97 8.38 8.72
C LEU A 107 -12.65 9.18 9.82
N LEU A 108 -11.91 10.02 10.55
CA LEU A 108 -12.49 10.86 11.60
C LEU A 108 -13.54 11.81 11.03
N ASN A 109 -13.26 12.46 9.90
CA ASN A 109 -14.22 13.34 9.25
C ASN A 109 -15.45 12.59 8.74
N ARG A 110 -15.28 11.40 8.17
CA ARG A 110 -16.39 10.57 7.70
C ARG A 110 -17.26 10.06 8.86
N ALA A 111 -16.66 9.56 9.92
CA ALA A 111 -17.40 9.09 11.09
C ALA A 111 -18.23 10.21 11.74
N ARG A 112 -17.71 11.45 11.78
CA ARG A 112 -18.49 12.63 12.24
C ARG A 112 -19.74 12.89 11.40
N GLN A 113 -19.67 12.62 10.10
CA GLN A 113 -20.80 12.82 9.18
C GLN A 113 -21.82 11.66 9.26
N GLU A 114 -21.34 10.44 9.52
CA GLU A 114 -22.18 9.24 9.58
C GLU A 114 -23.05 9.19 10.85
N GLY A 115 -22.49 9.61 12.00
CA GLY A 115 -23.22 9.69 13.27
C GLY A 115 -22.47 9.07 14.45
N GLU A 116 -23.10 9.13 15.63
CA GLU A 116 -22.47 8.74 16.90
C GLU A 116 -22.06 7.26 16.95
N SER A 117 -22.90 6.35 16.45
CA SER A 117 -22.57 4.92 16.40
C SER A 117 -21.30 4.63 15.58
N CYS A 118 -21.13 5.28 14.42
CA CYS A 118 -19.90 5.15 13.64
C CYS A 118 -18.67 5.71 14.37
N MET A 119 -18.86 6.83 15.07
CA MET A 119 -17.80 7.48 15.83
C MET A 119 -17.33 6.59 17.00
N GLU A 120 -18.26 5.95 17.69
CA GLU A 120 -17.98 5.03 18.78
C GLU A 120 -17.25 3.78 18.29
N ASP A 121 -17.71 3.16 17.20
CA ASP A 121 -17.02 2.03 16.56
C ASP A 121 -15.59 2.39 16.14
N LEU A 122 -15.42 3.56 15.51
CA LEU A 122 -14.10 4.04 15.08
C LEU A 122 -13.18 4.32 16.28
N LYS A 123 -13.73 4.87 17.38
CA LYS A 123 -12.98 5.13 18.60
C LYS A 123 -12.42 3.82 19.18
N HIS A 124 -13.25 2.79 19.31
CA HIS A 124 -12.81 1.47 19.80
C HIS A 124 -11.73 0.86 18.90
N LEU A 125 -11.89 0.96 17.57
CA LEU A 125 -10.88 0.48 16.62
C LEU A 125 -9.56 1.23 16.79
N PHE A 126 -9.61 2.56 16.90
CA PHE A 126 -8.41 3.38 17.10
C PHE A 126 -7.75 3.06 18.42
N GLU A 127 -8.51 2.98 19.51
CA GLU A 127 -7.97 2.63 20.83
C GLU A 127 -7.22 1.29 20.78
N TYR A 128 -7.80 0.27 20.11
CA TYR A 128 -7.12 -1.00 19.91
C TYR A 128 -5.81 -0.87 19.11
N VAL A 129 -5.85 -0.24 17.93
CA VAL A 129 -4.68 -0.11 17.04
C VAL A 129 -3.58 0.71 17.72
N TYR A 130 -3.92 1.85 18.30
CA TYR A 130 -2.97 2.77 18.89
C TYR A 130 -2.41 2.28 20.23
N THR A 131 -3.10 1.40 20.98
CA THR A 131 -2.54 0.81 22.21
C THR A 131 -1.19 0.14 21.97
N LYS A 132 -1.01 -0.51 20.81
CA LYS A 132 0.23 -1.22 20.44
C LYS A 132 1.07 -0.48 19.41
N TRP A 133 0.42 0.27 18.51
CA TRP A 133 1.07 0.87 17.34
C TRP A 133 1.21 2.39 17.42
N ALA A 134 0.85 3.04 18.54
CA ALA A 134 0.98 4.49 18.68
C ALA A 134 2.41 4.99 18.42
N ASP A 135 3.41 4.47 19.14
CA ASP A 135 4.77 5.00 18.99
C ASP A 135 5.32 4.83 17.57
N PRO A 136 5.19 3.66 16.91
CA PRO A 136 5.59 3.52 15.51
C PRO A 136 4.86 4.46 14.55
N ILE A 137 3.54 4.62 14.68
CA ILE A 137 2.71 5.45 13.80
C ILE A 137 3.02 6.94 14.01
N LEU A 138 3.03 7.41 15.26
CA LEU A 138 3.32 8.82 15.57
C LEU A 138 4.75 9.19 15.17
N THR A 139 5.70 8.26 15.28
CA THR A 139 7.06 8.48 14.78
C THR A 139 7.08 8.61 13.26
N LEU A 140 6.35 7.76 12.52
CA LEU A 140 6.21 7.89 11.06
C LEU A 140 5.64 9.26 10.69
N GLU A 141 4.55 9.69 11.34
CA GLU A 141 3.93 10.99 11.09
C GLU A 141 4.90 12.15 11.35
N ARG A 142 5.64 12.10 12.45
CA ARG A 142 6.64 13.12 12.80
C ARG A 142 7.76 13.19 11.76
N LEU A 143 8.32 12.05 11.37
CA LEU A 143 9.41 11.98 10.40
C LEU A 143 8.94 12.46 9.03
N THR A 144 7.79 11.99 8.56
CA THR A 144 7.24 12.38 7.26
C THR A 144 6.86 13.86 7.20
N LYS A 145 6.30 14.43 8.27
CA LYS A 145 6.09 15.89 8.38
C LYS A 145 7.40 16.68 8.29
N ALA A 146 8.48 16.16 8.86
CA ALA A 146 9.82 16.73 8.73
C ALA A 146 10.51 16.42 7.38
N GLY A 147 9.87 15.67 6.48
CA GLY A 147 10.42 15.29 5.17
C GLY A 147 11.46 14.17 5.23
N ASN A 148 11.53 13.41 6.32
CA ASN A 148 12.50 12.34 6.55
C ASN A 148 11.82 10.98 6.74
N ILE A 149 12.60 9.90 6.64
CA ILE A 149 12.16 8.53 6.92
C ILE A 149 13.31 7.70 7.50
N ASP A 150 12.99 6.69 8.31
CA ASP A 150 13.96 5.72 8.83
C ASP A 150 13.81 4.36 8.13
N ALA A 151 14.82 3.50 8.32
CA ALA A 151 14.85 2.15 7.76
C ALA A 151 13.63 1.30 8.14
N LYS A 152 13.22 1.35 9.42
CA LYS A 152 12.18 0.47 9.97
C LYS A 152 10.79 0.79 9.40
N ARG A 153 10.55 2.06 9.07
CA ARG A 153 9.24 2.56 8.63
C ARG A 153 9.21 2.89 7.13
N LEU A 154 10.30 2.59 6.40
CA LEU A 154 10.38 2.81 4.96
C LEU A 154 9.20 2.19 4.18
N PRO A 155 8.77 0.94 4.42
CA PRO A 155 7.63 0.38 3.68
C PRO A 155 6.33 1.15 3.93
N TRP A 156 6.17 1.72 5.13
CA TRP A 156 4.95 2.43 5.54
C TRP A 156 4.85 3.84 4.94
N LEU A 157 5.89 4.30 4.25
CA LEU A 157 5.87 5.56 3.51
C LEU A 157 4.95 5.48 2.28
N TYR A 158 4.79 4.29 1.71
CA TYR A 158 4.14 4.08 0.43
C TYR A 158 2.72 3.57 0.62
N LYS A 159 1.79 4.06 -0.20
CA LYS A 159 0.41 3.57 -0.22
C LYS A 159 0.01 3.17 -1.64
N PRO A 160 -0.72 2.06 -1.83
CA PRO A 160 -1.23 1.70 -3.15
C PRO A 160 -2.08 2.81 -3.76
N ASN A 161 -2.13 2.83 -5.09
CA ASN A 161 -2.75 3.89 -5.91
C ASN A 161 -2.13 5.29 -5.76
N GLU A 162 -1.00 5.43 -5.08
CA GLU A 162 -0.27 6.68 -5.03
C GLU A 162 0.71 6.83 -6.19
N MET A 163 0.91 8.08 -6.63
CA MET A 163 1.96 8.42 -7.58
C MET A 163 3.34 8.41 -6.93
N ILE A 164 4.27 7.64 -7.48
CA ILE A 164 5.66 7.52 -7.07
C ILE A 164 6.55 8.22 -8.10
N ILE A 165 7.51 9.01 -7.63
CA ILE A 165 8.52 9.66 -8.46
C ILE A 165 9.82 8.87 -8.37
N SER A 166 10.43 8.59 -9.52
CA SER A 166 11.81 8.13 -9.63
C SER A 166 12.54 8.92 -10.72
N ILE A 167 13.87 8.99 -10.65
CA ILE A 167 14.69 9.69 -11.64
C ILE A 167 15.25 8.66 -12.61
N VAL A 168 14.75 8.67 -13.85
CA VAL A 168 15.22 7.79 -14.92
C VAL A 168 16.02 8.61 -15.91
N LYS A 169 17.32 8.32 -16.04
CA LYS A 169 18.26 9.05 -16.93
C LYS A 169 18.21 10.58 -16.70
N GLY A 170 18.19 10.99 -15.44
CA GLY A 170 18.12 12.41 -15.05
C GLY A 170 16.75 13.06 -15.16
N VAL A 171 15.71 12.32 -15.60
CA VAL A 171 14.37 12.85 -15.80
C VAL A 171 13.42 12.31 -14.73
N PRO A 172 12.76 13.17 -13.93
CA PRO A 172 11.72 12.75 -13.00
C PRO A 172 10.59 12.07 -13.78
N THR A 173 10.27 10.84 -13.41
CA THR A 173 9.27 9.99 -14.05
C THR A 173 8.30 9.51 -13.00
N ALA A 174 7.01 9.53 -13.33
CA ALA A 174 5.96 9.17 -12.41
C ALA A 174 5.40 7.79 -12.74
N TYR A 175 5.18 7.04 -11.68
CA TYR A 175 4.59 5.71 -11.66
C TYR A 175 3.41 5.71 -10.70
N VAL A 176 2.52 4.75 -10.80
CA VAL A 176 1.45 4.51 -9.83
C VAL A 176 1.75 3.20 -9.12
N LEU A 177 1.79 3.23 -7.79
CA LEU A 177 1.99 2.04 -6.99
C LEU A 177 0.77 1.13 -7.08
N LYS A 178 0.99 -0.16 -7.35
CA LYS A 178 -0.07 -1.16 -7.52
C LYS A 178 -0.49 -1.78 -6.19
N SER A 179 0.48 -2.18 -5.38
CA SER A 179 0.29 -2.96 -4.15
C SER A 179 1.23 -2.47 -3.04
N ASP A 180 1.08 -3.03 -1.84
CA ASP A 180 1.98 -2.72 -0.73
C ASP A 180 3.44 -3.10 -1.08
N PRO A 181 4.44 -2.35 -0.58
CA PRO A 181 5.85 -2.69 -0.82
C PRO A 181 6.21 -4.08 -0.29
N SER A 182 6.97 -4.83 -1.08
CA SER A 182 7.54 -6.11 -0.65
C SER A 182 8.96 -5.90 -0.14
N TRP A 183 9.31 -6.56 0.96
CA TRP A 183 10.68 -6.53 1.47
C TRP A 183 11.59 -7.41 0.62
N ASN A 184 12.74 -6.88 0.22
CA ASN A 184 13.76 -7.61 -0.51
C ASN A 184 14.99 -7.80 0.40
N GLU A 185 15.16 -9.02 0.92
CA GLU A 185 16.26 -9.36 1.83
C GLU A 185 17.62 -9.33 1.12
N GLU A 186 17.70 -9.78 -0.13
CA GLU A 186 18.95 -9.87 -0.90
C GLU A 186 19.56 -8.49 -1.15
N LEU A 187 18.74 -7.51 -1.54
CA LEU A 187 19.19 -6.16 -1.85
C LEU A 187 19.10 -5.21 -0.65
N THR A 188 18.59 -5.67 0.49
CA THR A 188 18.37 -4.87 1.71
C THR A 188 17.55 -3.61 1.41
N GLY A 189 16.29 -3.81 1.04
CA GLY A 189 15.39 -2.70 0.71
C GLY A 189 13.97 -3.15 0.47
N ILE A 190 13.21 -2.32 -0.24
CA ILE A 190 11.87 -2.64 -0.68
C ILE A 190 11.76 -2.62 -2.19
N THR A 191 10.92 -3.50 -2.71
CA THR A 191 10.48 -3.49 -4.11
C THR A 191 9.08 -2.89 -4.17
N LEU A 192 8.89 -1.96 -5.10
CA LEU A 192 7.63 -1.31 -5.39
C LEU A 192 7.12 -1.84 -6.72
N GLU A 193 6.03 -2.60 -6.70
CA GLU A 193 5.29 -2.97 -7.91
C GLU A 193 4.48 -1.78 -8.39
N CYS A 194 4.85 -1.25 -9.54
CA CYS A 194 4.28 -0.04 -10.08
C CYS A 194 3.77 -0.26 -11.50
N TRP A 195 2.99 0.70 -12.00
CA TRP A 195 2.69 0.81 -13.41
C TRP A 195 2.81 2.26 -13.89
N ALA A 196 3.07 2.45 -15.17
CA ALA A 196 3.05 3.75 -15.82
C ALA A 196 2.35 3.67 -17.18
N TRP A 197 1.88 4.81 -17.67
CA TRP A 197 1.41 4.90 -19.05
C TRP A 197 2.60 4.88 -20.00
N ASP A 198 2.61 3.92 -20.91
CA ASP A 198 3.59 3.78 -21.97
C ASP A 198 2.90 3.91 -23.33
N TYR A 199 3.62 4.46 -24.31
CA TYR A 199 3.12 4.61 -25.68
C TYR A 199 4.08 3.90 -26.62
N ASN A 200 3.65 2.77 -27.17
CA ASN A 200 4.49 1.94 -28.05
C ASN A 200 4.52 2.42 -29.51
N GLY A 201 4.05 3.63 -29.79
CA GLY A 201 3.90 4.16 -31.15
C GLY A 201 2.52 3.92 -31.77
N PHE A 202 1.74 2.99 -31.22
CA PHE A 202 0.41 2.61 -31.73
C PHE A 202 -0.70 2.78 -30.70
N LEU A 203 -0.45 2.37 -29.45
CA LEU A 203 -1.42 2.33 -28.37
C LEU A 203 -0.81 2.89 -27.08
N LEU A 204 -1.62 3.67 -26.38
CA LEU A 204 -1.34 4.07 -25.00
C LEU A 204 -1.82 2.96 -24.07
N GLN A 205 -0.91 2.35 -23.32
CA GLN A 205 -1.21 1.20 -22.46
C GLN A 205 -0.51 1.32 -21.10
N ARG A 206 -1.02 0.59 -20.11
CA ARG A 206 -0.34 0.47 -18.81
C ARG A 206 0.78 -0.56 -18.92
N LYS A 207 1.95 -0.22 -18.42
CA LYS A 207 3.10 -1.11 -18.35
C LYS A 207 3.55 -1.27 -16.91
N GLY A 208 3.80 -2.51 -16.51
CA GLY A 208 4.34 -2.83 -15.19
C GLY A 208 5.81 -2.43 -15.08
N HIS A 209 6.20 -1.96 -13.90
CA HIS A 209 7.55 -1.55 -13.54
C HIS A 209 7.83 -1.95 -12.10
N GLU A 210 9.03 -2.45 -11.85
CA GLU A 210 9.54 -2.65 -10.50
C GLU A 210 10.54 -1.55 -10.18
N LEU A 211 10.31 -0.85 -9.06
CA LEU A 211 11.25 0.13 -8.54
C LEU A 211 11.85 -0.41 -7.25
N PHE A 212 13.18 -0.36 -7.14
CA PHE A 212 13.88 -0.73 -5.92
C PHE A 212 14.24 0.51 -5.09
N VAL A 213 13.96 0.47 -3.79
CA VAL A 213 14.37 1.49 -2.83
C VAL A 213 15.22 0.86 -1.74
N ALA A 214 16.50 1.24 -1.74
CA ALA A 214 17.45 0.78 -0.74
C ALA A 214 17.06 1.28 0.66
N THR A 215 17.34 0.46 1.67
CA THR A 215 17.10 0.83 3.06
C THR A 215 18.02 1.99 3.45
N PRO A 216 17.47 3.08 4.03
CA PRO A 216 18.26 4.12 4.68
C PRO A 216 19.26 3.57 5.71
N SER A 217 20.36 4.27 5.94
CA SER A 217 21.27 3.92 7.03
C SER A 217 20.56 3.97 8.39
N ASN A 218 20.86 3.01 9.27
CA ASN A 218 20.18 2.88 10.56
C ASN A 218 20.49 3.99 11.58
N SER A 219 21.55 4.79 11.36
CA SER A 219 21.98 5.81 12.32
C SER A 219 21.10 7.06 12.28
N ASP A 220 20.69 7.51 11.09
CA ASP A 220 20.07 8.82 10.91
C ASP A 220 18.88 8.78 9.94
N PRO A 221 17.77 9.47 10.25
CA PRO A 221 16.67 9.64 9.32
C PRO A 221 17.15 10.26 8.00
N THR A 222 16.76 9.64 6.89
CA THR A 222 17.15 10.09 5.55
C THR A 222 16.06 10.98 4.96
N PRO A 223 16.42 12.09 4.28
CA PRO A 223 15.44 12.88 3.53
C PRO A 223 14.71 12.03 2.50
N ILE A 224 13.38 12.06 2.51
CA ILE A 224 12.54 11.24 1.62
C ILE A 224 12.86 11.48 0.14
N ARG A 225 13.23 12.71 -0.22
CA ARG A 225 13.60 13.08 -1.60
C ARG A 225 14.92 12.48 -2.07
N ASN A 226 15.76 11.99 -1.16
CA ASN A 226 17.04 11.36 -1.48
C ASN A 226 16.89 9.85 -1.76
N LEU A 227 15.69 9.29 -1.59
CA LEU A 227 15.39 7.92 -1.98
C LEU A 227 15.38 7.80 -3.51
N SER A 228 15.74 6.62 -4.03
CA SER A 228 15.71 6.31 -5.47
C SER A 228 14.31 6.42 -6.09
N ALA A 229 13.28 6.19 -5.28
CA ALA A 229 11.89 6.45 -5.59
C ALA A 229 11.19 6.97 -4.33
N TYR A 230 10.23 7.91 -4.47
CA TYR A 230 9.49 8.47 -3.33
C TYR A 230 8.09 8.97 -3.73
N PRO A 231 7.13 9.07 -2.78
CA PRO A 231 5.79 9.56 -3.11
C PRO A 231 5.75 11.00 -3.62
N LEU A 232 4.97 11.25 -4.68
CA LEU A 232 4.79 12.57 -5.32
C LEU A 232 4.43 13.67 -4.33
N ARG A 233 3.73 13.36 -3.24
CA ARG A 233 3.36 14.35 -2.20
C ARG A 233 4.57 15.09 -1.63
N PHE A 234 5.73 14.42 -1.54
CA PHE A 234 6.99 15.01 -1.07
C PHE A 234 7.77 15.75 -2.15
N ALA A 235 7.43 15.59 -3.44
CA ALA A 235 8.13 16.27 -4.53
C ALA A 235 8.01 17.79 -4.45
N THR A 236 8.98 18.50 -5.03
CA THR A 236 8.91 19.96 -5.18
C THR A 236 7.82 20.35 -6.18
N LYS A 237 7.44 21.62 -6.19
CA LYS A 237 6.42 22.12 -7.12
C LYS A 237 6.88 21.96 -8.58
N GLU A 238 8.15 22.19 -8.85
CA GLU A 238 8.75 22.10 -10.18
C GLU A 238 8.68 20.66 -10.71
N VAL A 239 8.96 19.67 -9.87
CA VAL A 239 8.84 18.25 -10.23
C VAL A 239 7.38 17.89 -10.49
N LYS A 240 6.46 18.34 -9.62
CA LYS A 240 5.01 18.14 -9.80
C LYS A 240 4.53 18.72 -11.13
N ASP A 241 4.90 19.95 -11.43
CA ASP A 241 4.51 20.66 -12.65
C ASP A 241 5.09 20.01 -13.91
N SER A 242 6.36 19.58 -13.87
CA SER A 242 7.03 18.87 -14.96
C SER A 242 6.35 17.52 -15.29
N VAL A 243 6.08 16.73 -14.25
CA VAL A 243 5.39 15.44 -14.38
C VAL A 243 3.97 15.64 -14.88
N LEU A 244 3.23 16.61 -14.35
CA LEU A 244 1.87 16.92 -14.76
C LEU A 244 1.80 17.39 -16.23
N ALA A 245 2.71 18.28 -16.64
CA ALA A 245 2.81 18.75 -18.02
C ALA A 245 3.10 17.59 -18.98
N ARG A 246 3.99 16.67 -18.60
CA ARG A 246 4.27 15.46 -19.39
C ARG A 246 3.07 14.52 -19.43
N GLY A 247 2.43 14.28 -18.29
CA GLY A 247 1.22 13.45 -18.19
C GLY A 247 0.11 13.96 -19.10
N ARG A 248 -0.12 15.28 -19.17
CA ARG A 248 -1.09 15.88 -20.11
C ARG A 248 -0.75 15.59 -21.58
N LYS A 249 0.53 15.62 -21.94
CA LYS A 249 0.97 15.27 -23.31
C LYS A 249 0.68 13.80 -23.62
N TYR A 250 1.07 12.87 -22.73
CA TYR A 250 0.79 11.44 -22.89
C TYR A 250 -0.72 11.16 -22.94
N TRP A 251 -1.50 11.80 -22.07
CA TRP A 251 -2.96 11.64 -22.06
C TRP A 251 -3.63 12.19 -23.32
N GLY A 252 -3.03 13.19 -23.98
CA GLY A 252 -3.45 13.62 -25.32
C GLY A 252 -3.39 12.49 -26.34
N LEU A 253 -2.34 11.66 -26.29
CA LEU A 253 -2.13 10.52 -27.21
C LEU A 253 -3.16 9.38 -27.06
N ARG A 254 -4.10 9.48 -26.10
CA ARG A 254 -5.20 8.51 -25.95
C ARG A 254 -6.13 8.48 -27.17
N TYR A 255 -6.21 9.59 -27.90
CA TYR A 255 -6.96 9.67 -29.14
C TYR A 255 -6.00 9.77 -30.32
N GLN A 256 -6.47 9.27 -31.46
CA GLN A 256 -5.73 9.37 -32.71
C GLN A 256 -5.53 10.84 -33.05
N HIS A 257 -4.27 11.27 -33.10
CA HIS A 257 -3.90 12.57 -33.60
C HIS A 257 -3.26 12.38 -34.97
N HIS A 258 -3.85 12.98 -36.00
CA HIS A 258 -3.23 13.05 -37.31
C HIS A 258 -2.02 13.98 -37.23
N VAL A 259 -0.81 13.41 -37.32
CA VAL A 259 0.43 14.17 -37.42
C VAL A 259 0.96 14.01 -38.83
N SER A 260 0.97 15.12 -39.57
CA SER A 260 1.62 15.26 -40.87
C SER A 260 2.93 16.01 -40.65
N TYR A 261 4.04 15.40 -41.06
CA TYR A 261 5.32 16.07 -41.12
C TYR A 261 5.50 16.62 -42.53
N LEU A 262 5.69 17.94 -42.63
CA LEU A 262 6.15 18.61 -43.84
C LEU A 262 7.58 19.06 -43.57
N GLY A 263 8.56 18.40 -44.19
CA GLY A 263 9.96 18.68 -43.96
C GLY A 263 10.88 17.95 -44.92
N TRP A 264 12.13 18.39 -44.94
CA TRP A 264 13.22 17.73 -45.63
C TRP A 264 13.74 16.61 -44.71
N ASP A 265 13.92 15.41 -45.24
CA ASP A 265 14.54 14.33 -44.46
C ASP A 265 16.06 14.54 -44.32
N ALA A 266 16.73 13.63 -43.60
CA ALA A 266 18.18 13.70 -43.39
C ALA A 266 19.00 13.59 -44.71
N LYS A 267 18.36 13.23 -45.82
CA LYS A 267 18.97 13.18 -47.15
C LYS A 267 18.64 14.41 -48.00
N GLY A 268 17.88 15.37 -47.47
CA GLY A 268 17.50 16.58 -48.20
C GLY A 268 16.44 16.31 -49.26
N ASP A 269 15.65 15.24 -49.13
CA ASP A 269 14.51 14.99 -50.01
C ASP A 269 13.23 15.59 -49.43
N ARG A 270 12.42 16.22 -50.30
CA ARG A 270 11.11 16.77 -49.97
C ARG A 270 10.08 15.64 -49.90
N ASN A 271 10.07 14.90 -48.80
CA ASN A 271 9.09 13.84 -48.60
C ASN A 271 7.79 14.39 -47.98
N GLN A 272 6.67 14.28 -48.70
CA GLN A 272 5.32 14.28 -48.10
C GLN A 272 4.93 12.89 -47.58
N MET A 273 5.90 12.06 -47.21
CA MET A 273 5.65 10.67 -46.86
C MET A 273 5.45 10.52 -45.35
N HIS A 274 4.28 10.00 -45.02
CA HIS A 274 3.78 9.56 -43.72
C HIS A 274 3.06 10.62 -42.88
N ALA A 275 1.85 11.00 -43.33
CA ALA A 275 0.74 11.11 -42.38
C ALA A 275 0.62 9.75 -41.64
N ARG A 276 0.97 9.71 -40.36
CA ARG A 276 0.73 8.53 -39.54
C ARG A 276 -0.66 8.66 -38.94
N LEU A 277 -1.59 7.84 -39.40
CA LEU A 277 -2.78 7.49 -38.64
C LEU A 277 -2.37 6.37 -37.68
N SER A 278 -2.34 6.64 -36.37
CA SER A 278 -2.31 5.54 -35.39
C SER A 278 -3.63 4.78 -35.48
N ASN A 279 -3.55 3.45 -35.63
CA ASN A 279 -4.51 2.64 -36.38
C ASN A 279 -5.99 2.68 -35.95
N LEU A 280 -6.84 2.71 -36.97
CA LEU A 280 -8.27 2.40 -37.00
C LEU A 280 -8.51 0.91 -36.67
N GLN A 281 -8.91 0.62 -35.44
CA GLN A 281 -9.88 -0.46 -35.19
C GLN A 281 -10.89 0.05 -34.17
N LYS A 282 -12.11 0.30 -34.67
CA LYS A 282 -13.29 0.52 -33.83
C LYS A 282 -13.58 -0.77 -33.08
N ILE A 283 -13.15 -0.88 -31.83
CA ILE A 283 -13.73 -1.82 -30.87
C ILE A 283 -14.44 -0.94 -29.83
N PRO A 284 -15.78 -1.07 -29.67
CA PRO A 284 -16.51 -0.24 -28.74
C PRO A 284 -16.09 -0.59 -27.30
N PRO A 285 -16.13 0.39 -26.37
CA PRO A 285 -15.85 0.10 -24.97
C PRO A 285 -16.94 -0.83 -24.42
N LYS A 286 -16.53 -2.01 -23.95
CA LYS A 286 -17.30 -2.72 -22.93
C LYS A 286 -16.92 -2.10 -21.59
N PHE A 287 -17.92 -1.53 -20.92
CA PHE A 287 -17.86 -0.92 -19.60
C PHE A 287 -17.40 -1.91 -18.54
#